data_AF-A0A0M8ZVE9-F1
#
_entry.id   AF-A0A0M8ZVE9-F1
#
_cell.length_a   1.000
_cell.length_b   1.000
_cell.length_c   1.000
_cell.angle_alpha   90.00
_cell.angle_beta   90.00
_cell.angle_gamma   90.00
#
_symmetry.space_group_name_H-M   'P 1'
#
loop_
_entity.id
_entity.type
_entity.pdbx_description
1 polymer ?
#
loop_
_entity_poly.entity_id
_entity_poly.type
_entity_poly.pdbx_seq_one_letter_code
_entity_poly.pdbx_strand_id
1 'polypeptide(L)'
;MKFAIFNENDSILLVGEGNFSFSVALFHLNLRINITATCYETSVNQEFGKKNIEYLKNNGVRVLLGVDATNLKEHPILKTELFDKIIFNFPHVGGKMRIERNRELLKQFFISASELLKSNGQVLVSLCNGQGGTAIDNPPRRWDDSWKVIEMAAHGNFILTAVEPFAWSSFQSYIVTGYRSLDKQFHSAGALTHIFIKSEPPNAENIAPKKKINILESYKKKNVPKPLRRKKPRAKEDTARSIIDLKQVRVIGGNGGDGEISFLQLWSNENAGPDGGDGGHGGHVIFETSSNVNDLSHITSVIMAENGEKGYNRSCFGKNAKHTIIHVPVGTIIRNMKESIIADLNQEGMMFIAARGGAGGHGNAFFKSDVQQSPRISEYGAIGEDLQYVLEISSMAHVGLIGFPNVGKSTLLRAISRARPKVAPYPFTTLKPYLGMVLYDDHEQVAVADLPGLIPDSHKNKGLGIQFLKHAERCKILLFIIDVSSDKPWQDFEILKYEITKFNVQLNKRLHLIAANKIDLPGAMEKLEILKQKINLPIIPISAKMGTNISTLLKEIRILYDKEKEENEQEDSD
;
A
#
# COMPACT_ATOMS: atom_id res chain seq x y z
N MET A 1 25.51 -7.32 -0.10
CA MET A 1 24.18 -7.62 -0.68
C MET A 1 24.07 -9.14 -0.67
N LYS A 2 23.28 -9.76 0.23
CA LYS A 2 23.16 -11.24 0.24
C LYS A 2 22.32 -11.64 -0.97
N PHE A 3 22.91 -12.33 -1.94
CA PHE A 3 22.15 -13.04 -2.97
C PHE A 3 21.37 -14.14 -2.24
N ALA A 4 20.10 -13.88 -1.93
CA ALA A 4 19.24 -14.76 -1.12
C ALA A 4 19.02 -16.16 -1.73
N ILE A 5 19.56 -16.40 -2.93
CA ILE A 5 19.52 -17.68 -3.61
C ILE A 5 20.60 -18.63 -3.05
N PHE A 6 21.81 -18.18 -2.73
CA PHE A 6 22.94 -19.08 -2.39
C PHE A 6 23.19 -19.18 -0.89
N ASN A 7 23.36 -20.41 -0.38
CA ASN A 7 23.83 -20.67 0.98
C ASN A 7 25.33 -20.95 1.01
N GLU A 8 25.97 -20.74 2.17
CA GLU A 8 27.38 -21.10 2.36
C GLU A 8 27.57 -22.61 2.16
N ASN A 9 28.60 -22.99 1.42
CA ASN A 9 28.96 -24.35 1.02
C ASN A 9 28.03 -25.06 0.02
N ASP A 10 27.10 -24.34 -0.62
CA ASP A 10 26.31 -24.89 -1.72
C ASP A 10 27.23 -25.40 -2.85
N SER A 11 26.95 -26.61 -3.34
CA SER A 11 27.52 -27.17 -4.56
C SER A 11 26.71 -26.75 -5.78
N ILE A 12 27.34 -26.03 -6.71
CA ILE A 12 26.68 -25.37 -7.83
C ILE A 12 27.26 -25.87 -9.14
N LEU A 13 26.41 -26.36 -10.03
CA LEU A 13 26.74 -26.70 -11.41
C LEU A 13 26.25 -25.57 -12.33
N LEU A 14 27.17 -24.93 -13.04
CA LEU A 14 26.86 -23.95 -14.08
C LEU A 14 26.94 -24.64 -15.44
N VAL A 15 25.83 -24.63 -16.18
CA VAL A 15 25.66 -25.37 -17.43
C VAL A 15 25.67 -24.43 -18.63
N GLY A 16 26.48 -24.76 -19.64
CA GLY A 16 26.48 -24.09 -20.94
C GLY A 16 27.16 -22.73 -20.96
N GLU A 17 28.23 -22.53 -20.19
CA GLU A 17 28.99 -21.28 -20.20
C GLU A 17 29.90 -21.17 -21.43
N GLY A 18 29.56 -20.29 -22.37
CA GLY A 18 30.39 -20.10 -23.59
C GLY A 18 31.73 -19.40 -23.34
N ASN A 19 31.81 -18.47 -22.39
CA ASN A 19 33.01 -17.66 -22.11
C ASN A 19 33.43 -17.64 -20.63
N PHE A 20 32.75 -18.40 -19.77
CA PHE A 20 32.98 -18.48 -18.32
C PHE A 20 32.89 -17.15 -17.54
N SER A 21 32.35 -16.09 -18.16
CA SER A 21 32.28 -14.76 -17.51
C SER A 21 31.31 -14.72 -16.33
N PHE A 22 30.26 -15.56 -16.34
CA PHE A 22 29.33 -15.67 -15.21
C PHE A 22 29.96 -16.39 -14.02
N SER A 23 30.66 -17.51 -14.23
CA SER A 23 31.48 -18.15 -13.19
C SER A 23 32.47 -17.19 -12.53
N VAL A 24 33.19 -16.39 -13.31
CA VAL A 24 34.13 -15.39 -12.79
C VAL A 24 33.39 -14.34 -11.96
N ALA A 25 32.29 -13.80 -12.48
CA ALA A 25 31.47 -12.82 -11.76
C ALA A 25 30.90 -13.39 -10.45
N LEU A 26 30.45 -14.65 -10.45
CA LEU A 26 29.93 -15.34 -9.27
C LEU A 26 31.03 -15.59 -8.23
N PHE A 27 32.22 -15.97 -8.68
CA PHE A 27 33.39 -16.17 -7.81
C PHE A 27 33.80 -14.86 -7.10
N HIS A 28 33.80 -13.72 -7.81
CA HIS A 28 34.13 -12.41 -7.23
C HIS A 28 33.19 -11.96 -6.11
N LEU A 29 31.97 -12.49 -6.04
CA LEU A 29 31.03 -12.19 -4.95
C LEU A 29 31.42 -12.83 -3.61
N ASN A 30 32.44 -13.71 -3.60
CA ASN A 30 33.03 -14.33 -2.42
C ASN A 30 31.99 -14.99 -1.48
N LEU A 31 31.06 -15.74 -2.09
CA LEU A 31 29.90 -16.34 -1.40
C LEU A 31 30.22 -17.64 -0.64
N ARG A 32 31.48 -18.09 -0.62
CA ARG A 32 31.91 -19.39 -0.03
C ARG A 32 31.11 -20.58 -0.57
N ILE A 33 31.05 -20.73 -1.90
CA ILE A 33 30.30 -21.76 -2.62
C ILE A 33 31.24 -22.59 -3.49
N ASN A 34 30.86 -23.85 -3.76
CA ASN A 34 31.64 -24.77 -4.58
C ASN A 34 31.12 -24.75 -6.02
N ILE A 35 31.84 -24.10 -6.93
CA ILE A 35 31.41 -23.91 -8.32
C ILE A 35 32.06 -24.98 -9.22
N THR A 36 31.23 -25.65 -10.02
CA THR A 36 31.64 -26.43 -11.19
C THR A 36 31.07 -25.78 -12.44
N ALA A 37 31.95 -25.22 -13.27
CA ALA A 37 31.59 -24.53 -14.49
C ALA A 37 31.75 -25.44 -15.70
N THR A 38 30.75 -25.48 -16.58
CA THR A 38 30.74 -26.38 -17.74
C THR A 38 30.42 -25.67 -19.03
N CYS A 39 31.00 -26.15 -20.13
CA CYS A 39 30.84 -25.61 -21.48
C CYS A 39 30.58 -26.76 -22.47
N TYR A 40 29.76 -26.51 -23.49
CA TYR A 40 29.46 -27.51 -24.51
C TYR A 40 30.61 -27.69 -25.49
N GLU A 41 31.31 -26.61 -25.84
CA GLU A 41 32.47 -26.68 -26.72
C GLU A 41 33.63 -27.45 -26.08
N THR A 42 34.30 -28.30 -26.86
CA THR A 42 35.53 -29.00 -26.45
C THR A 42 36.75 -28.08 -26.38
N SER A 43 36.67 -26.89 -27.00
CA SER A 43 37.69 -25.85 -26.95
C SER A 43 37.08 -24.45 -27.05
N VAL A 44 37.49 -23.53 -26.17
CA VAL A 44 37.07 -22.12 -26.22
C VAL A 44 38.05 -21.32 -27.10
N ASN A 45 37.58 -20.84 -28.25
CA ASN A 45 38.43 -20.15 -29.24
C ASN A 45 38.72 -18.68 -28.90
N GLN A 46 37.90 -18.05 -28.06
CA GLN A 46 38.07 -16.64 -27.68
C GLN A 46 39.19 -16.47 -26.66
N GLU A 47 40.12 -15.54 -26.90
CA GLU A 47 41.25 -15.25 -26.01
C GLU A 47 40.78 -14.85 -24.60
N PHE A 48 39.68 -14.11 -24.51
CA PHE A 48 39.04 -13.74 -23.24
C PHE A 48 38.50 -14.96 -22.47
N GLY A 49 37.85 -15.90 -23.15
CA GLY A 49 37.35 -17.13 -22.52
C GLY A 49 38.47 -18.02 -22.00
N LYS A 50 39.60 -18.10 -22.71
CA LYS A 50 40.81 -18.82 -22.23
C LYS A 50 41.36 -18.21 -20.95
N LYS A 51 41.45 -16.88 -20.87
CA LYS A 51 41.88 -16.15 -19.65
C LYS A 51 40.95 -16.43 -18.46
N ASN A 52 39.63 -16.46 -18.69
CA ASN A 52 38.67 -16.80 -17.64
C ASN A 52 38.82 -18.24 -17.13
N ILE A 53 39.04 -19.20 -18.03
CA ILE A 53 39.28 -20.61 -17.65
C ILE A 53 40.54 -20.71 -16.79
N GLU A 54 41.64 -20.07 -17.21
CA GLU A 54 42.90 -20.06 -16.48
C GLU A 54 42.73 -19.44 -15.09
N TYR A 55 42.05 -18.29 -15.01
CA TYR A 55 41.73 -17.64 -13.74
C TYR A 55 40.92 -18.54 -12.80
N LEU A 56 39.86 -19.17 -13.30
CA LEU A 56 39.00 -20.06 -12.49
C LEU A 56 39.79 -21.27 -11.98
N LYS A 57 40.58 -21.92 -12.85
CA LYS A 57 41.41 -23.08 -12.46
C LYS A 57 42.47 -22.70 -11.42
N ASN A 58 43.13 -21.55 -11.59
CA ASN A 58 44.12 -21.05 -10.62
C ASN A 58 43.50 -20.73 -9.25
N ASN A 59 42.21 -20.41 -9.22
CA ASN A 59 41.45 -20.16 -7.99
C ASN A 59 40.69 -21.40 -7.47
N GLY A 60 41.01 -22.60 -7.98
CA GLY A 60 40.44 -23.86 -7.49
C GLY A 60 39.00 -24.16 -7.93
N VAL A 61 38.45 -23.38 -8.87
CA VAL A 61 37.13 -23.66 -9.47
C VAL A 61 37.27 -24.74 -10.52
N ARG A 62 36.38 -25.75 -10.47
CA ARG A 62 36.41 -26.85 -11.44
C ARG A 62 35.78 -26.41 -12.76
N VAL A 63 36.53 -26.58 -13.85
CA VAL A 63 36.08 -26.24 -15.21
C VAL A 63 36.08 -27.48 -16.10
N LEU A 64 34.92 -27.80 -16.69
CA LEU A 64 34.72 -28.96 -17.58
C LEU A 64 34.30 -28.48 -18.99
N LEU A 65 34.90 -29.08 -20.02
CA LEU A 65 34.61 -28.79 -21.43
C LEU A 65 33.96 -30.01 -22.10
N GLY A 66 33.20 -29.81 -23.16
CA GLY A 66 32.51 -30.91 -23.86
C GLY A 66 31.32 -31.50 -23.08
N VAL A 67 30.69 -30.72 -22.20
CA VAL A 67 29.55 -31.18 -21.39
C VAL A 67 28.25 -30.91 -22.13
N ASP A 68 27.51 -31.97 -22.46
CA ASP A 68 26.17 -31.86 -23.03
C ASP A 68 25.12 -31.65 -21.95
N ALA A 69 24.43 -30.51 -22.00
CA ALA A 69 23.36 -30.16 -21.08
C ALA A 69 22.16 -31.13 -21.16
N THR A 70 21.97 -31.81 -22.30
CA THR A 70 20.90 -32.80 -22.49
C THR A 70 21.25 -34.17 -21.92
N ASN A 71 22.53 -34.43 -21.64
CA ASN A 71 23.03 -35.70 -21.10
C ASN A 71 24.21 -35.49 -20.15
N LEU A 72 23.98 -34.76 -19.05
CA LEU A 72 25.00 -34.40 -18.07
C LEU A 72 25.70 -35.62 -17.42
N LYS A 73 25.03 -36.78 -17.32
CA LYS A 73 25.60 -38.01 -16.77
C LYS A 73 26.63 -38.69 -17.67
N GLU A 74 26.68 -38.36 -18.94
CA GLU A 74 27.68 -38.91 -19.87
C GLU A 74 29.09 -38.49 -19.46
N HIS A 75 29.23 -37.30 -18.88
CA HIS A 75 30.52 -36.81 -18.44
C HIS A 75 30.99 -37.58 -17.18
N PRO A 76 32.17 -38.24 -17.22
CA PRO A 76 32.63 -39.16 -16.16
C PRO A 76 32.65 -38.56 -14.76
N ILE A 77 32.99 -37.26 -14.67
CA ILE A 77 33.10 -36.52 -13.40
C ILE A 77 31.73 -36.15 -12.83
N LEU A 78 30.74 -35.83 -13.67
CA LEU A 78 29.43 -35.39 -13.21
C LEU A 78 28.60 -36.57 -12.72
N LYS A 79 28.75 -37.75 -13.33
CA LYS A 79 28.01 -38.97 -12.96
C LYS A 79 28.09 -39.34 -11.47
N THR A 80 29.17 -38.97 -10.79
CA THR A 80 29.44 -39.34 -9.39
C THR A 80 29.08 -38.27 -8.38
N GLU A 81 28.62 -37.08 -8.81
CA GLU A 81 28.38 -35.94 -7.92
C GLU A 81 26.94 -35.47 -7.98
N LEU A 82 26.45 -34.95 -6.84
CA LEU A 82 25.14 -34.34 -6.73
C LEU A 82 25.30 -32.87 -6.32
N PHE A 83 24.47 -32.01 -6.92
CA PHE A 83 24.52 -30.56 -6.73
C PHE A 83 23.32 -30.04 -5.94
N ASP A 84 23.55 -29.02 -5.12
CA ASP A 84 22.49 -28.26 -4.45
C ASP A 84 21.76 -27.36 -5.46
N LYS A 85 22.50 -26.83 -6.44
CA LYS A 85 21.93 -25.97 -7.49
C LYS A 85 22.51 -26.28 -8.85
N ILE A 86 21.63 -26.35 -9.85
CA ILE A 86 22.03 -26.44 -11.26
C ILE A 86 21.48 -25.21 -11.98
N ILE A 87 22.36 -24.43 -12.60
CA ILE A 87 22.00 -23.15 -13.24
C ILE A 87 22.26 -23.24 -14.73
N PHE A 88 21.24 -22.94 -15.53
CA PHE A 88 21.35 -22.84 -16.98
C PHE A 88 20.87 -21.46 -17.46
N ASN A 89 21.84 -20.59 -17.76
CA ASN A 89 21.55 -19.22 -18.17
C ASN A 89 21.43 -19.11 -19.69
N PHE A 90 20.30 -18.57 -20.16
CA PHE A 90 20.02 -18.30 -21.57
C PHE A 90 20.29 -19.51 -22.50
N PRO A 91 19.71 -20.69 -22.20
CA PRO A 91 19.91 -21.91 -22.98
C PRO A 91 19.46 -21.70 -24.43
N HIS A 92 20.23 -22.12 -25.42
CA HIS A 92 19.82 -21.97 -26.82
C HIS A 92 20.47 -23.03 -27.72
N VAL A 93 19.70 -23.51 -28.71
CA VAL A 93 20.24 -24.33 -29.80
C VAL A 93 20.64 -23.40 -30.93
N GLY A 94 21.86 -23.54 -31.45
CA GLY A 94 22.37 -22.72 -32.55
C GLY A 94 21.49 -22.74 -33.80
N GLY A 95 21.37 -21.58 -34.47
CA GLY A 95 20.64 -21.41 -35.74
C GLY A 95 19.47 -20.42 -35.68
N LYS A 96 18.91 -20.04 -36.85
CA LYS A 96 17.72 -19.17 -36.93
C LYS A 96 16.48 -19.90 -36.41
N MET A 97 15.86 -19.33 -35.37
CA MET A 97 14.50 -19.58 -34.84
C MET A 97 13.97 -21.00 -35.02
N ARG A 98 14.26 -21.88 -34.05
CA ARG A 98 13.57 -23.16 -33.88
C ARG A 98 13.13 -23.31 -32.43
N ILE A 99 11.98 -22.71 -32.09
CA ILE A 99 11.40 -22.75 -30.74
C ILE A 99 11.24 -24.20 -30.27
N GLU A 100 10.85 -25.11 -31.16
CA GLU A 100 10.76 -26.55 -30.88
C GLU A 100 12.10 -27.16 -30.44
N ARG A 101 13.22 -26.75 -31.05
CA ARG A 101 14.54 -27.25 -30.64
C ARG A 101 14.97 -26.70 -29.28
N ASN A 102 14.64 -25.45 -28.97
CA ASN A 102 14.91 -24.87 -27.66
C ASN A 102 14.03 -25.51 -26.56
N ARG A 103 12.78 -25.85 -26.90
CA ARG A 103 11.90 -26.64 -26.04
C ARG A 103 12.48 -28.03 -25.78
N GLU A 104 12.92 -28.72 -26.83
CA GLU A 104 13.55 -30.05 -26.68
C GLU A 104 14.85 -29.98 -25.86
N LEU A 105 15.68 -28.95 -26.07
CA LEU A 105 16.86 -28.69 -25.24
C LEU A 105 16.49 -28.56 -23.76
N LEU A 106 15.51 -27.72 -23.43
CA LEU A 106 15.05 -27.54 -22.05
C LEU A 106 14.49 -28.83 -21.46
N LYS A 107 13.66 -29.54 -22.23
CA LYS A 107 13.06 -30.81 -21.82
C LYS A 107 14.13 -31.84 -21.45
N GLN A 108 15.09 -32.07 -22.34
CA GLN A 108 16.16 -33.04 -22.09
C GLN A 108 17.08 -32.57 -20.96
N PHE A 109 17.35 -31.26 -20.86
CA PHE A 109 18.09 -30.69 -19.73
C PHE A 109 17.41 -30.97 -18.40
N PHE A 110 16.10 -30.74 -18.25
CA PHE A 110 15.40 -31.03 -17.00
C PHE A 110 15.40 -32.52 -16.68
N ILE A 111 15.22 -33.39 -17.67
CA ILE A 111 15.34 -34.84 -17.48
C ILE A 111 16.72 -35.20 -16.92
N SER A 112 17.78 -34.68 -17.56
CA SER A 112 19.17 -34.95 -17.15
C SER A 112 19.53 -34.34 -15.78
N ALA A 113 19.14 -33.09 -15.53
CA ALA A 113 19.38 -32.39 -14.28
C ALA A 113 18.71 -33.07 -13.09
N SER A 114 17.55 -33.72 -13.30
CA SER A 114 16.82 -34.45 -12.24
C SER A 114 17.67 -35.53 -11.56
N GLU A 115 18.67 -36.05 -12.27
CA GLU A 115 19.49 -37.16 -11.81
C GLU A 115 20.76 -36.73 -11.06
N LEU A 116 21.15 -35.46 -11.21
CA LEU A 116 22.34 -34.86 -10.61
C LEU A 116 22.00 -33.89 -9.48
N LEU A 117 20.72 -33.78 -9.13
CA LEU A 117 20.23 -32.87 -8.12
C LEU A 117 20.06 -33.59 -6.78
N LYS A 118 20.51 -32.97 -5.69
CA LYS A 118 20.21 -33.43 -4.33
C LYS A 118 18.72 -33.37 -4.02
N SER A 119 18.28 -34.06 -2.97
CA SER A 119 16.85 -34.17 -2.57
C SER A 119 16.14 -32.82 -2.37
N ASN A 120 16.85 -31.80 -1.87
CA ASN A 120 16.33 -30.44 -1.70
C ASN A 120 16.96 -29.42 -2.67
N GLY A 121 17.57 -29.91 -3.75
CA GLY A 121 18.26 -29.04 -4.70
C GLY A 121 17.30 -28.24 -5.58
N GLN A 122 17.84 -27.21 -6.22
CA GLN A 122 17.09 -26.31 -7.10
C GLN A 122 17.69 -26.27 -8.51
N VAL A 123 16.83 -26.19 -9.52
CA VAL A 123 17.24 -25.89 -10.90
C VAL A 123 16.83 -24.46 -11.23
N LEU A 124 17.77 -23.67 -11.72
CA LEU A 124 17.54 -22.27 -12.09
C LEU A 124 17.75 -22.11 -13.59
N VAL A 125 16.72 -21.61 -14.28
CA VAL A 125 16.78 -21.35 -15.73
C VAL A 125 16.46 -19.88 -15.99
N SER A 126 17.43 -19.15 -16.52
CA SER A 126 17.26 -17.74 -16.87
C SER A 126 16.94 -17.59 -18.36
N LEU A 127 15.85 -16.88 -18.68
CA LEU A 127 15.36 -16.65 -20.04
C LEU A 127 15.21 -15.16 -20.32
N CYS A 128 15.37 -14.74 -21.58
CA CYS A 128 15.14 -13.34 -21.95
C CYS A 128 13.65 -13.00 -21.80
N ASN A 129 13.37 -11.71 -21.66
CA ASN A 129 12.03 -11.20 -21.42
C ASN A 129 11.03 -11.70 -22.50
N GLY A 130 9.89 -12.26 -22.07
CA GLY A 130 8.86 -12.78 -22.98
C GLY A 130 9.06 -14.22 -23.45
N GLN A 131 10.19 -14.87 -23.15
CA GLN A 131 10.49 -16.22 -23.65
C GLN A 131 9.92 -17.35 -22.79
N GLY A 132 9.68 -17.13 -21.49
CA GLY A 132 9.32 -18.21 -20.55
C GLY A 132 7.98 -18.88 -20.84
N GLY A 133 7.02 -18.11 -21.37
CA GLY A 133 5.63 -18.54 -21.49
C GLY A 133 4.89 -18.48 -20.16
N THR A 134 5.35 -17.69 -19.20
CA THR A 134 4.71 -17.54 -17.90
C THR A 134 3.84 -16.29 -17.88
N ALA A 135 2.82 -16.23 -17.01
CA ALA A 135 1.95 -15.06 -16.90
C ALA A 135 2.67 -13.77 -16.47
N ILE A 136 3.94 -13.85 -16.05
CA ILE A 136 4.76 -12.74 -15.61
C ILE A 136 5.57 -12.10 -16.76
N ASP A 137 5.65 -12.77 -17.92
CA ASP A 137 6.35 -12.29 -19.10
C ASP A 137 5.72 -10.99 -19.63
N ASN A 138 6.53 -9.95 -19.84
CA ASN A 138 6.06 -8.65 -20.35
C ASN A 138 6.99 -8.10 -21.45
N PRO A 139 6.59 -8.09 -22.73
CA PRO A 139 5.23 -8.31 -23.23
C PRO A 139 4.84 -9.80 -23.24
N PRO A 140 3.55 -10.12 -23.02
CA PRO A 140 3.07 -11.49 -23.13
C PRO A 140 3.20 -11.96 -24.58
N ARG A 141 4.01 -13.00 -24.81
CA ARG A 141 4.05 -13.70 -26.11
C ARG A 141 2.88 -14.67 -26.22
N ARG A 142 2.46 -14.97 -27.45
CA ARG A 142 1.55 -16.10 -27.71
C ARG A 142 2.14 -17.36 -27.09
N TRP A 143 1.32 -18.15 -26.40
CA TRP A 143 1.73 -19.39 -25.73
C TRP A 143 2.54 -20.31 -26.66
N ASP A 144 2.10 -20.47 -27.91
CA ASP A 144 2.76 -21.31 -28.91
C ASP A 144 4.06 -20.75 -29.46
N ASP A 145 4.34 -19.46 -29.20
CA ASP A 145 5.57 -18.76 -29.58
C ASP A 145 6.52 -18.56 -28.37
N SER A 146 6.21 -19.20 -27.24
CA SER A 146 7.03 -19.19 -26.01
C SER A 146 7.83 -20.49 -25.85
N TRP A 147 8.74 -20.54 -24.89
CA TRP A 147 9.55 -21.73 -24.62
C TRP A 147 8.86 -22.72 -23.67
N LYS A 148 7.67 -22.39 -23.18
CA LYS A 148 6.83 -23.25 -22.32
C LYS A 148 7.66 -23.89 -21.19
N VAL A 149 8.46 -23.08 -20.50
CA VAL A 149 9.52 -23.56 -19.59
C VAL A 149 8.96 -24.46 -18.48
N ILE A 150 7.75 -24.17 -18.01
CA ILE A 150 7.05 -24.97 -16.99
C ILE A 150 6.68 -26.36 -17.53
N GLU A 151 6.16 -26.45 -18.76
CA GLU A 151 5.86 -27.75 -19.38
C GLU A 151 7.13 -28.57 -19.60
N MET A 152 8.21 -27.93 -20.05
CA MET A 152 9.49 -28.60 -20.28
C MET A 152 10.10 -29.09 -18.96
N ALA A 153 9.95 -28.33 -17.88
CA ALA A 153 10.36 -28.73 -16.53
C ALA A 153 9.56 -29.93 -15.99
N ALA A 154 8.26 -29.97 -16.27
CA ALA A 154 7.40 -31.07 -15.82
C ALA A 154 7.86 -32.44 -16.37
N HIS A 155 8.44 -32.51 -17.57
CA HIS A 155 9.03 -33.75 -18.09
C HIS A 155 10.17 -34.32 -17.24
N GLY A 156 10.87 -33.48 -16.48
CA GLY A 156 11.91 -33.87 -15.52
C GLY A 156 11.41 -34.00 -14.07
N ASN A 157 10.09 -34.03 -13.84
CA ASN A 157 9.44 -34.00 -12.53
C ASN A 157 9.80 -32.76 -11.70
N PHE A 158 9.89 -31.60 -12.35
CA PHE A 158 10.12 -30.32 -11.69
C PHE A 158 8.86 -29.47 -11.58
N ILE A 159 8.73 -28.77 -10.47
CA ILE A 159 7.67 -27.77 -10.25
C ILE A 159 8.28 -26.38 -10.09
N LEU A 160 7.62 -25.38 -10.67
CA LEU A 160 8.03 -23.99 -10.55
C LEU A 160 7.69 -23.47 -9.14
N THR A 161 8.71 -22.98 -8.42
CA THR A 161 8.55 -22.44 -7.06
C THR A 161 8.62 -20.92 -7.02
N ALA A 162 9.45 -20.31 -7.87
CA ALA A 162 9.61 -18.87 -7.93
C ALA A 162 10.07 -18.41 -9.33
N VAL A 163 9.76 -17.16 -9.67
CA VAL A 163 10.35 -16.44 -10.81
C VAL A 163 10.87 -15.11 -10.30
N GLU A 164 12.16 -14.85 -10.50
CA GLU A 164 12.84 -13.64 -10.02
C GLU A 164 13.47 -12.86 -11.19
N PRO A 165 13.50 -11.52 -11.16
CA PRO A 165 14.24 -10.74 -12.14
C PRO A 165 15.71 -11.14 -12.16
N PHE A 166 16.28 -11.37 -13.33
CA PHE A 166 17.70 -11.65 -13.46
C PHE A 166 18.50 -10.37 -13.15
N ALA A 167 19.24 -10.39 -12.04
CA ALA A 167 19.97 -9.23 -11.51
C ALA A 167 21.25 -8.91 -12.31
N TRP A 168 21.12 -8.65 -13.62
CA TRP A 168 22.23 -8.40 -14.54
C TRP A 168 23.14 -7.24 -14.10
N SER A 169 22.59 -6.20 -13.47
CA SER A 169 23.33 -5.03 -12.96
C SER A 169 24.28 -5.37 -11.82
N SER A 170 24.07 -6.50 -11.13
CA SER A 170 24.90 -6.94 -10.02
C SER A 170 26.14 -7.72 -10.46
N PHE A 171 26.24 -8.08 -11.75
CA PHE A 171 27.36 -8.83 -12.32
C PHE A 171 28.10 -7.97 -13.36
N GLN A 172 28.90 -7.00 -12.89
CA GLN A 172 29.58 -6.00 -13.75
C GLN A 172 30.48 -6.61 -14.84
N SER A 173 30.99 -7.83 -14.64
CA SER A 173 31.87 -8.53 -15.58
C SER A 173 31.18 -9.63 -16.41
N TYR A 174 29.86 -9.81 -16.27
CA TYR A 174 29.14 -10.86 -16.99
C TYR A 174 28.79 -10.43 -18.41
N ILE A 175 29.39 -11.09 -19.40
CA ILE A 175 29.17 -10.80 -20.83
C ILE A 175 28.35 -11.95 -21.43
N VAL A 176 27.08 -11.68 -21.73
CA VAL A 176 26.18 -12.66 -22.35
C VAL A 176 26.40 -12.69 -23.86
N THR A 177 27.19 -13.64 -24.33
CA THR A 177 27.43 -13.86 -25.76
C THR A 177 26.45 -14.89 -26.32
N GLY A 178 25.70 -14.55 -27.36
CA GLY A 178 24.78 -15.48 -28.01
C GLY A 178 25.38 -16.26 -29.16
N TYR A 179 24.56 -17.12 -29.79
CA TYR A 179 24.89 -17.82 -31.04
C TYR A 179 25.03 -16.82 -32.19
N ARG A 180 26.21 -16.22 -32.23
CA ARG A 180 26.90 -15.64 -33.36
C ARG A 180 28.24 -15.24 -32.80
N SER A 181 29.28 -15.82 -33.36
CA SER A 181 30.68 -15.39 -33.31
C SER A 181 30.89 -13.95 -33.83
N LEU A 182 29.93 -13.05 -33.65
CA LEU A 182 29.81 -11.71 -34.22
C LEU A 182 28.96 -10.85 -33.25
N ASP A 183 29.63 -10.11 -32.37
CA ASP A 183 29.29 -8.78 -31.83
C ASP A 183 27.86 -8.47 -31.32
N LYS A 184 26.94 -9.44 -31.18
CA LYS A 184 25.58 -9.20 -30.65
C LYS A 184 25.37 -9.90 -29.32
N GLN A 185 25.32 -9.09 -28.26
CA GLN A 185 24.93 -9.49 -26.92
C GLN A 185 23.42 -9.81 -26.86
N PHE A 186 23.01 -10.75 -26.01
CA PHE A 186 21.59 -10.92 -25.70
C PHE A 186 21.06 -9.68 -24.97
N HIS A 187 19.82 -9.29 -25.25
CA HIS A 187 19.09 -8.32 -24.42
C HIS A 187 18.75 -8.99 -23.08
N SER A 188 19.66 -8.87 -22.10
CA SER A 188 19.47 -9.36 -20.72
C SER A 188 18.59 -8.43 -19.87
N ALA A 189 18.30 -7.22 -20.36
CA ALA A 189 17.38 -6.28 -19.72
C ALA A 189 15.97 -6.88 -19.64
N GLY A 190 15.45 -7.03 -18.42
CA GLY A 190 14.13 -7.63 -18.15
C GLY A 190 14.11 -9.15 -18.21
N ALA A 191 15.26 -9.84 -18.27
CA ALA A 191 15.32 -11.30 -18.18
C ALA A 191 14.80 -11.82 -16.84
N LEU A 192 14.26 -13.05 -16.85
CA LEU A 192 13.63 -13.70 -15.71
C LEU A 192 14.32 -15.04 -15.41
N THR A 193 14.54 -15.30 -14.12
CA THR A 193 15.10 -16.55 -13.60
C THR A 193 14.01 -17.39 -12.97
N HIS A 194 13.78 -18.57 -13.53
CA HIS A 194 12.77 -19.52 -13.11
C HIS A 194 13.41 -20.55 -12.18
N ILE A 195 12.89 -20.69 -10.97
CA ILE A 195 13.43 -21.56 -9.91
C ILE A 195 12.52 -22.77 -9.75
N PHE A 196 13.10 -23.95 -9.93
CA PHE A 196 12.40 -25.23 -9.91
C PHE A 196 12.93 -26.14 -8.79
N ILE A 197 12.04 -26.95 -8.21
CA ILE A 197 12.41 -28.06 -7.30
C ILE A 197 11.87 -29.38 -7.84
N LYS A 198 12.54 -30.47 -7.48
CA LYS A 198 12.08 -31.82 -7.84
C LYS A 198 10.85 -32.18 -6.99
N SER A 199 9.86 -32.79 -7.63
CA SER A 199 8.61 -33.25 -7.02
C SER A 199 8.35 -34.71 -7.42
N GLU A 200 7.42 -35.37 -6.73
CA GLU A 200 6.72 -36.55 -7.25
C GLU A 200 6.10 -36.25 -8.63
N PRO A 201 5.84 -37.29 -9.46
CA PRO A 201 5.40 -37.12 -10.84
C PRO A 201 4.31 -36.05 -10.98
N PRO A 202 4.52 -35.06 -11.86
CA PRO A 202 3.65 -33.91 -11.95
C PRO A 202 2.29 -34.31 -12.54
N ASN A 203 1.26 -34.32 -11.70
CA ASN A 203 -0.13 -34.41 -12.14
C ASN A 203 -0.64 -33.02 -12.53
N ALA A 204 -1.71 -32.93 -13.33
CA ALA A 204 -2.33 -31.66 -13.73
C ALA A 204 -2.68 -30.72 -12.56
N GLU A 205 -2.81 -31.26 -11.34
CA GLU A 205 -3.07 -30.51 -10.12
C GLU A 205 -1.81 -29.98 -9.41
N ASN A 206 -0.62 -30.52 -9.70
CA ASN A 206 0.66 -30.25 -9.02
C ASN A 206 1.68 -29.46 -9.88
N ILE A 207 1.47 -29.34 -11.20
CA ILE A 207 2.41 -28.68 -12.13
C ILE A 207 2.53 -27.16 -11.89
N ALA A 208 1.46 -26.54 -11.41
CA ALA A 208 1.42 -25.17 -10.93
C ALA A 208 0.31 -25.08 -9.88
N PRO A 209 0.51 -24.38 -8.74
CA PRO A 209 -0.51 -24.30 -7.71
C PRO A 209 -1.83 -23.76 -8.29
N LYS A 210 -2.95 -24.48 -8.07
CA LYS A 210 -4.31 -24.10 -8.51
C LYS A 210 -4.78 -22.76 -7.94
N LYS A 211 -4.22 -22.33 -6.81
CA LYS A 211 -4.28 -20.91 -6.44
C LYS A 211 -3.37 -20.20 -7.41
N LYS A 212 -3.92 -19.35 -8.30
CA LYS A 212 -3.20 -18.22 -8.92
C LYS A 212 -2.11 -17.86 -7.94
N ILE A 213 -0.83 -18.09 -8.28
CA ILE A 213 0.24 -17.56 -7.45
C ILE A 213 -0.09 -16.08 -7.43
N ASN A 214 -0.62 -15.61 -6.31
CA ASN A 214 -1.00 -14.23 -6.16
C ASN A 214 0.34 -13.56 -5.90
N ILE A 215 1.13 -13.44 -6.97
CA ILE A 215 2.46 -12.86 -6.97
C ILE A 215 2.35 -11.44 -6.44
N LEU A 216 1.21 -10.77 -6.64
CA LEU A 216 0.86 -9.52 -5.98
C LEU A 216 0.84 -9.63 -4.45
N GLU A 217 0.33 -10.69 -3.82
CA GLU A 217 0.39 -10.82 -2.34
C GLU A 217 1.81 -11.16 -1.84
N SER A 218 2.62 -11.90 -2.60
CA SER A 218 4.01 -12.23 -2.20
C SER A 218 5.01 -11.11 -2.53
N TYR A 219 4.81 -10.37 -3.62
CA TYR A 219 5.49 -9.09 -3.91
C TYR A 219 5.02 -8.00 -2.96
N LYS A 220 3.72 -7.86 -2.66
CA LYS A 220 3.24 -6.94 -1.62
C LYS A 220 3.82 -7.33 -0.27
N LYS A 221 3.89 -8.62 0.11
CA LYS A 221 4.59 -9.07 1.34
C LYS A 221 6.10 -8.78 1.35
N LYS A 222 6.77 -8.74 0.20
CA LYS A 222 8.20 -8.40 0.08
C LYS A 222 8.47 -6.89 0.02
N ASN A 223 7.52 -6.09 -0.49
CA ASN A 223 7.56 -4.62 -0.58
C ASN A 223 6.66 -3.93 0.44
N VAL A 224 6.23 -4.60 1.53
CA VAL A 224 5.50 -3.92 2.60
C VAL A 224 6.42 -2.85 3.18
N PRO A 225 5.98 -1.58 3.19
CA PRO A 225 6.69 -0.51 3.86
C PRO A 225 7.13 -0.96 5.26
N LYS A 226 8.42 -0.79 5.59
CA LYS A 226 8.92 -1.18 6.90
C LYS A 226 8.50 -0.12 7.91
N PRO A 227 7.98 -0.51 9.08
CA PRO A 227 7.67 0.46 10.12
C PRO A 227 8.96 1.17 10.55
N LEU A 228 9.02 2.48 10.36
CA LEU A 228 10.20 3.27 10.66
C LEU A 228 10.41 3.31 12.17
N ARG A 229 11.56 2.77 12.58
CA ARG A 229 12.05 2.91 13.94
C ARG A 229 12.77 4.26 14.08
N ARG A 230 12.07 5.35 14.41
CA ARG A 230 12.73 6.60 14.86
C ARG A 230 13.67 6.28 16.03
N LYS A 231 14.97 6.47 15.81
CA LYS A 231 16.06 6.27 16.79
C LYS A 231 16.31 7.50 17.67
N LYS A 232 15.58 8.61 17.48
CA LYS A 232 15.74 9.81 18.30
C LYS A 232 15.30 9.52 19.75
N PRO A 233 16.04 10.00 20.76
CA PRO A 233 15.65 9.87 22.17
C PRO A 233 14.30 10.54 22.42
N ARG A 234 13.59 10.07 23.46
CA ARG A 234 12.34 10.68 23.93
C ARG A 234 12.56 12.17 24.14
N ALA A 235 11.77 13.01 23.47
CA ALA A 235 11.80 14.45 23.66
C ALA A 235 11.49 14.78 25.14
N LYS A 236 12.25 15.73 25.71
CA LYS A 236 12.08 16.20 27.10
C LYS A 236 10.94 17.19 27.25
N GLU A 237 10.44 17.76 26.16
CA GLU A 237 9.40 18.78 26.14
C GLU A 237 8.18 18.33 25.33
N ASP A 238 6.98 18.55 25.88
CA ASP A 238 5.70 18.33 25.22
C ASP A 238 5.38 19.53 24.28
N THR A 239 6.13 19.67 23.18
CA THR A 239 5.73 20.57 22.08
C THR A 239 4.79 19.84 21.11
N ALA A 240 3.75 19.21 21.65
CA ALA A 240 2.74 18.53 20.84
C ALA A 240 1.70 19.55 20.38
N ARG A 241 1.70 19.92 19.09
CA ARG A 241 0.51 20.50 18.46
C ARG A 241 -0.63 19.48 18.60
N SER A 242 -1.72 19.88 19.25
CA SER A 242 -2.93 19.08 19.40
C SER A 242 -3.61 19.03 18.05
N ILE A 243 -3.79 17.83 17.52
CA ILE A 243 -4.68 17.59 16.39
C ILE A 243 -6.09 17.87 16.91
N ILE A 244 -6.84 18.70 16.18
CA ILE A 244 -8.21 19.08 16.54
C ILE A 244 -9.11 18.36 15.55
N ASP A 245 -9.76 17.30 16.03
CA ASP A 245 -10.68 16.46 15.23
C ASP A 245 -12.11 17.02 15.22
N LEU A 246 -12.43 17.89 16.18
CA LEU A 246 -13.73 18.54 16.31
C LEU A 246 -13.55 20.06 16.48
N LYS A 247 -14.23 20.82 15.63
CA LYS A 247 -14.21 22.29 15.69
C LYS A 247 -15.61 22.84 15.48
N GLN A 248 -16.06 23.65 16.43
CA GLN A 248 -17.24 24.49 16.23
C GLN A 248 -16.83 25.75 15.47
N VAL A 249 -17.59 26.07 14.43
CA VAL A 249 -17.35 27.21 13.55
C VAL A 249 -18.64 27.99 13.34
N ARG A 250 -18.54 29.32 13.33
CA ARG A 250 -19.58 30.23 12.83
C ARG A 250 -19.18 30.68 11.45
N VAL A 251 -20.09 30.54 10.50
CA VAL A 251 -19.87 30.80 9.09
C VAL A 251 -20.83 31.87 8.63
N ILE A 252 -20.29 32.95 8.08
CA ILE A 252 -21.04 34.14 7.68
C ILE A 252 -20.78 34.41 6.19
N GLY A 253 -21.84 34.35 5.38
CA GLY A 253 -21.80 34.76 3.98
C GLY A 253 -21.60 36.27 3.85
N GLY A 254 -20.98 36.71 2.76
CA GLY A 254 -20.84 38.13 2.50
C GLY A 254 -22.20 38.76 2.24
N ASN A 255 -22.42 40.00 2.69
CA ASN A 255 -23.61 40.75 2.34
C ASN A 255 -23.55 41.18 0.88
N GLY A 256 -24.70 41.30 0.23
CA GLY A 256 -24.79 41.96 -1.06
C GLY A 256 -24.49 43.46 -0.93
N GLY A 257 -23.95 44.05 -1.99
CA GLY A 257 -23.80 45.49 -2.08
C GLY A 257 -25.15 46.18 -2.27
N ASP A 258 -25.28 47.40 -1.78
CA ASP A 258 -26.50 48.20 -1.95
C ASP A 258 -26.61 48.74 -3.38
N GLY A 259 -27.85 48.84 -3.89
CA GLY A 259 -28.14 49.57 -5.12
C GLY A 259 -28.06 51.08 -4.90
N GLU A 260 -27.47 51.79 -5.85
CA GLU A 260 -27.31 53.25 -5.75
C GLU A 260 -28.51 53.98 -6.34
N ILE A 261 -28.86 55.13 -5.75
CA ILE A 261 -29.81 56.08 -6.33
C ILE A 261 -29.00 57.20 -6.97
N SER A 262 -28.90 57.20 -8.29
CA SER A 262 -28.20 58.25 -9.02
C SER A 262 -28.99 58.71 -10.24
N PHE A 263 -28.73 59.95 -10.66
CA PHE A 263 -29.29 60.52 -11.87
C PHE A 263 -28.16 61.09 -12.73
N LEU A 264 -28.21 60.77 -14.03
CA LEU A 264 -27.18 61.20 -14.96
C LEU A 264 -27.27 62.71 -15.17
N GLN A 265 -26.16 63.41 -14.93
CA GLN A 265 -26.03 64.83 -15.19
C GLN A 265 -25.27 65.04 -16.50
N LEU A 266 -25.93 65.65 -17.48
CA LEU A 266 -25.34 66.06 -18.75
C LEU A 266 -25.24 67.58 -18.81
N TRP A 267 -24.29 68.08 -19.60
CA TRP A 267 -24.23 69.50 -19.93
C TRP A 267 -25.58 69.94 -20.53
N SER A 268 -26.23 70.94 -19.91
CA SER A 268 -27.58 71.44 -20.23
C SER A 268 -28.78 70.57 -19.80
N ASN A 269 -28.59 69.41 -19.15
CA ASN A 269 -29.68 68.60 -18.59
C ASN A 269 -29.28 67.97 -17.24
N GLU A 270 -29.82 68.51 -16.15
CA GLU A 270 -29.51 68.09 -14.79
C GLU A 270 -30.09 66.72 -14.41
N ASN A 271 -31.11 66.23 -15.12
CA ASN A 271 -31.73 64.92 -14.85
C ASN A 271 -31.96 64.16 -16.17
N ALA A 272 -30.88 63.63 -16.75
CA ALA A 272 -30.93 62.87 -18.00
C ALA A 272 -31.46 61.42 -17.86
N GLY A 273 -31.95 61.07 -16.67
CA GLY A 273 -32.52 59.76 -16.34
C GLY A 273 -31.81 59.07 -15.18
N PRO A 274 -32.38 58.00 -14.61
CA PRO A 274 -31.74 57.24 -13.54
C PRO A 274 -30.51 56.48 -14.06
N ASP A 275 -29.39 56.60 -13.37
CA ASP A 275 -28.11 55.95 -13.72
C ASP A 275 -27.44 55.28 -12.51
N GLY A 276 -28.18 55.01 -11.44
CA GLY A 276 -27.68 54.22 -10.33
C GLY A 276 -27.50 52.75 -10.72
N GLY A 277 -26.29 52.23 -10.54
CA GLY A 277 -25.99 50.82 -10.73
C GLY A 277 -26.49 49.93 -9.59
N ASP A 278 -26.68 48.66 -9.90
CA ASP A 278 -26.94 47.58 -8.94
C ASP A 278 -25.68 47.25 -8.12
N GLY A 279 -25.87 46.80 -6.89
CA GLY A 279 -24.81 46.28 -6.05
C GLY A 279 -24.36 44.88 -6.48
N GLY A 280 -23.11 44.52 -6.15
CA GLY A 280 -22.55 43.21 -6.41
C GLY A 280 -23.02 42.16 -5.41
N HIS A 281 -22.97 40.88 -5.79
CA HIS A 281 -23.28 39.76 -4.90
C HIS A 281 -22.20 39.56 -3.83
N GLY A 282 -22.63 39.20 -2.63
CA GLY A 282 -21.75 38.79 -1.54
C GLY A 282 -21.14 37.41 -1.77
N GLY A 283 -19.96 37.17 -1.20
CA GLY A 283 -19.23 35.93 -1.37
C GLY A 283 -19.88 34.77 -0.60
N HIS A 284 -19.79 33.56 -1.15
CA HIS A 284 -20.14 32.33 -0.45
C HIS A 284 -18.99 31.88 0.45
N VAL A 285 -19.32 31.19 1.54
CA VAL A 285 -18.35 30.36 2.26
C VAL A 285 -18.55 28.90 1.86
N ILE A 286 -17.48 28.27 1.41
CA ILE A 286 -17.49 26.92 0.88
C ILE A 286 -16.46 26.09 1.63
N PHE A 287 -16.86 24.92 2.13
CA PHE A 287 -15.92 23.89 2.58
C PHE A 287 -15.62 22.97 1.40
N GLU A 288 -14.34 22.81 1.07
CA GLU A 288 -13.86 21.95 -0.01
C GLU A 288 -12.93 20.88 0.57
N THR A 289 -13.11 19.62 0.20
CA THR A 289 -12.21 18.56 0.66
C THR A 289 -10.89 18.56 -0.08
N SER A 290 -9.80 18.41 0.68
CA SER A 290 -8.46 18.23 0.12
C SER A 290 -7.68 17.17 0.88
N SER A 291 -7.00 16.28 0.16
CA SER A 291 -6.08 15.29 0.73
C SER A 291 -4.85 15.91 1.39
N ASN A 292 -4.55 17.19 1.10
CA ASN A 292 -3.41 17.90 1.66
C ASN A 292 -3.63 18.37 3.12
N VAL A 293 -4.86 18.31 3.61
CA VAL A 293 -5.25 18.79 4.94
C VAL A 293 -5.62 17.60 5.82
N ASN A 294 -4.95 17.47 6.99
CA ASN A 294 -5.11 16.31 7.87
C ASN A 294 -5.85 16.62 9.19
N ASP A 295 -5.96 17.89 9.57
CA ASP A 295 -6.56 18.33 10.84
C ASP A 295 -7.38 19.62 10.68
N LEU A 296 -8.25 19.95 11.63
CA LEU A 296 -9.05 21.21 11.62
C LEU A 296 -8.35 22.36 12.35
N SER A 297 -7.06 22.26 12.62
CA SER A 297 -6.35 23.23 13.49
C SER A 297 -6.16 24.59 12.85
N HIS A 298 -6.05 24.67 11.52
CA HIS A 298 -5.93 25.91 10.76
C HIS A 298 -7.25 26.68 10.66
N ILE A 299 -8.38 26.04 10.96
CA ILE A 299 -9.70 26.65 10.82
C ILE A 299 -10.00 27.57 12.01
N THR A 300 -10.26 28.83 11.71
CA THR A 300 -10.69 29.82 12.69
C THR A 300 -12.12 29.55 13.15
N SER A 301 -12.44 29.93 14.39
CA SER A 301 -13.79 29.72 14.94
C SER A 301 -14.86 30.58 14.26
N VAL A 302 -14.47 31.66 13.59
CA VAL A 302 -15.34 32.53 12.79
C VAL A 302 -14.75 32.62 11.39
N ILE A 303 -15.60 32.40 10.40
CA ILE A 303 -15.27 32.45 8.98
C ILE A 303 -16.26 33.41 8.33
N MET A 304 -15.74 34.38 7.58
CA MET A 304 -16.56 35.35 6.86
C MET A 304 -16.13 35.41 5.40
N ALA A 305 -17.11 35.54 4.51
CA ALA A 305 -16.86 35.86 3.11
C ALA A 305 -16.85 37.37 2.85
N GLU A 306 -16.23 37.78 1.75
CA GLU A 306 -16.17 39.18 1.34
C GLU A 306 -17.58 39.70 0.96
N ASN A 307 -17.87 40.96 1.29
CA ASN A 307 -19.12 41.61 0.91
C ASN A 307 -19.06 42.09 -0.55
N GLY A 308 -20.21 42.09 -1.22
CA GLY A 308 -20.38 42.70 -2.53
C GLY A 308 -20.16 44.21 -2.46
N GLU A 309 -19.61 44.76 -3.53
CA GLU A 309 -19.43 46.22 -3.62
C GLU A 309 -20.77 46.88 -3.94
N LYS A 310 -21.00 48.09 -3.42
CA LYS A 310 -22.20 48.86 -3.77
C LYS A 310 -22.20 49.28 -5.25
N GLY A 311 -23.38 49.59 -5.77
CA GLY A 311 -23.52 50.26 -7.05
C GLY A 311 -22.94 51.67 -7.02
N TYR A 312 -22.65 52.20 -8.20
CA TYR A 312 -22.19 53.58 -8.37
C TYR A 312 -23.00 54.29 -9.47
N ASN A 313 -22.74 55.58 -9.63
CA ASN A 313 -23.31 56.39 -10.71
C ASN A 313 -22.83 55.94 -12.10
N ARG A 314 -23.46 56.46 -13.15
CA ARG A 314 -23.16 56.16 -14.56
C ARG A 314 -23.37 54.69 -14.94
N SER A 315 -24.40 54.08 -14.38
CA SER A 315 -24.78 52.67 -14.59
C SER A 315 -23.64 51.71 -14.25
N CYS A 316 -22.81 52.08 -13.28
CA CYS A 316 -21.67 51.28 -12.85
C CYS A 316 -22.09 50.28 -11.76
N PHE A 317 -22.11 49.00 -12.13
CA PHE A 317 -22.47 47.91 -11.23
C PHE A 317 -21.35 47.62 -10.23
N GLY A 318 -21.75 47.31 -8.99
CA GLY A 318 -20.85 46.86 -7.95
C GLY A 318 -20.23 45.51 -8.30
N LYS A 319 -18.95 45.33 -7.95
CA LYS A 319 -18.23 44.08 -8.17
C LYS A 319 -18.73 42.96 -7.27
N ASN A 320 -18.90 41.78 -7.83
CA ASN A 320 -19.16 40.55 -7.06
C ASN A 320 -17.95 40.18 -6.20
N ALA A 321 -18.23 39.81 -4.96
CA ALA A 321 -17.22 39.40 -4.01
C ALA A 321 -16.66 38.00 -4.31
N LYS A 322 -15.40 37.77 -3.94
CA LYS A 322 -14.79 36.45 -4.07
C LYS A 322 -15.35 35.51 -3.01
N HIS A 323 -15.50 34.24 -3.38
CA HIS A 323 -15.90 33.20 -2.44
C HIS A 323 -14.72 32.83 -1.53
N THR A 324 -15.03 32.57 -0.25
CA THR A 324 -14.07 32.07 0.73
C THR A 324 -14.14 30.54 0.72
N ILE A 325 -13.11 29.91 0.16
CA ILE A 325 -12.98 28.45 0.12
C ILE A 325 -12.07 28.02 1.27
N ILE A 326 -12.57 27.10 2.09
CA ILE A 326 -11.82 26.51 3.21
C ILE A 326 -11.61 25.04 2.94
N HIS A 327 -10.34 24.67 2.86
CA HIS A 327 -9.96 23.28 2.72
C HIS A 327 -10.15 22.53 4.04
N VAL A 328 -10.92 21.45 3.98
CA VAL A 328 -11.16 20.52 5.08
C VAL A 328 -10.63 19.13 4.70
N PRO A 329 -10.23 18.29 5.68
CA PRO A 329 -9.82 16.91 5.41
C PRO A 329 -10.95 16.09 4.76
N VAL A 330 -10.56 15.09 3.96
CA VAL A 330 -11.48 14.07 3.45
C VAL A 330 -12.09 13.28 4.63
N GLY A 331 -13.40 13.01 4.56
CA GLY A 331 -14.18 12.41 5.64
C GLY A 331 -14.64 13.40 6.70
N THR A 332 -14.76 14.69 6.38
CA THR A 332 -15.31 15.68 7.33
C THR A 332 -16.84 15.64 7.32
N ILE A 333 -17.44 15.37 8.47
CA ILE A 333 -18.88 15.40 8.71
C ILE A 333 -19.25 16.79 9.24
N ILE A 334 -20.24 17.42 8.62
CA ILE A 334 -20.77 18.73 9.01
C ILE A 334 -22.09 18.52 9.74
N ARG A 335 -22.13 18.90 11.02
CA ARG A 335 -23.33 18.83 11.87
C ARG A 335 -23.86 20.22 12.19
N ASN A 336 -25.18 20.31 12.32
CA ASN A 336 -25.81 21.48 12.94
C ASN A 336 -25.57 21.50 14.45
N MET A 337 -25.87 22.63 15.10
CA MET A 337 -25.95 22.76 16.57
C MET A 337 -26.96 21.80 17.22
N LYS A 338 -27.90 21.24 16.45
CA LYS A 338 -28.86 20.21 16.88
C LYS A 338 -28.35 18.77 16.69
N GLU A 339 -27.06 18.59 16.41
CA GLU A 339 -26.36 17.32 16.15
C GLU A 339 -26.79 16.53 14.90
N SER A 340 -27.75 17.04 14.12
CA SER A 340 -28.15 16.48 12.83
C SER A 340 -27.03 16.62 11.80
N ILE A 341 -26.73 15.54 11.07
CA ILE A 341 -25.78 15.54 9.95
C ILE A 341 -26.41 16.31 8.79
N ILE A 342 -25.71 17.33 8.31
CA ILE A 342 -26.15 18.16 7.16
C ILE A 342 -25.44 17.69 5.90
N ALA A 343 -24.14 17.43 6.00
CA ALA A 343 -23.31 16.99 4.89
C ALA A 343 -22.21 16.06 5.38
N ASP A 344 -21.81 15.15 4.51
CA ASP A 344 -20.70 14.24 4.70
C ASP A 344 -19.78 14.33 3.49
N LEU A 345 -18.52 14.70 3.73
CA LEU A 345 -17.57 15.07 2.69
C LEU A 345 -16.53 13.97 2.51
N ASN A 346 -16.90 12.89 1.80
CA ASN A 346 -16.13 11.64 1.77
C ASN A 346 -15.17 11.49 0.59
N GLN A 347 -15.31 12.28 -0.46
CA GLN A 347 -14.43 12.23 -1.64
C GLN A 347 -13.62 13.53 -1.75
N GLU A 348 -12.47 13.47 -2.39
CA GLU A 348 -11.63 14.66 -2.66
C GLU A 348 -12.29 15.60 -3.67
N GLY A 349 -12.20 16.91 -3.45
CA GLY A 349 -12.84 17.94 -4.29
C GLY A 349 -14.35 18.11 -4.07
N MET A 350 -14.96 17.38 -3.12
CA MET A 350 -16.34 17.64 -2.71
C MET A 350 -16.46 19.02 -2.07
N MET A 351 -17.48 19.76 -2.49
CA MET A 351 -17.76 21.11 -2.02
C MET A 351 -19.11 21.17 -1.30
N PHE A 352 -19.14 21.84 -0.15
CA PHE A 352 -20.35 22.16 0.57
C PHE A 352 -20.44 23.66 0.80
N ILE A 353 -21.52 24.29 0.32
CA ILE A 353 -21.80 25.70 0.55
C ILE A 353 -22.32 25.84 1.98
N ALA A 354 -21.46 26.33 2.87
CA ALA A 354 -21.74 26.47 4.28
C ALA A 354 -22.51 27.75 4.62
N ALA A 355 -22.31 28.82 3.87
CA ALA A 355 -23.16 30.01 3.96
C ALA A 355 -23.26 30.68 2.61
N ARG A 356 -24.49 30.94 2.17
CA ARG A 356 -24.75 31.71 0.95
C ARG A 356 -24.53 33.20 1.22
N GLY A 357 -24.03 33.86 0.20
CA GLY A 357 -23.81 35.31 0.19
C GLY A 357 -25.10 35.98 -0.24
N GLY A 358 -25.31 37.20 0.26
CA GLY A 358 -26.47 38.00 -0.09
C GLY A 358 -26.49 38.41 -1.55
N ALA A 359 -27.68 38.46 -2.14
CA ALA A 359 -27.88 39.07 -3.44
C ALA A 359 -27.60 40.58 -3.38
N GLY A 360 -26.98 41.14 -4.43
CA GLY A 360 -26.80 42.59 -4.56
C GLY A 360 -28.15 43.28 -4.76
N GLY A 361 -28.29 44.48 -4.21
CA GLY A 361 -29.50 45.27 -4.31
C GLY A 361 -29.60 45.98 -5.67
N HIS A 362 -30.80 46.05 -6.22
CA HIS A 362 -31.05 46.76 -7.47
C HIS A 362 -30.96 48.29 -7.30
N GLY A 363 -30.27 48.95 -8.22
CA GLY A 363 -30.19 50.40 -8.30
C GLY A 363 -31.48 51.02 -8.82
N ASN A 364 -31.58 52.35 -8.78
CA ASN A 364 -32.81 53.02 -9.21
C ASN A 364 -33.14 52.81 -10.70
N ALA A 365 -32.14 52.56 -11.56
CA ALA A 365 -32.34 52.28 -12.97
C ALA A 365 -33.22 51.04 -13.22
N PHE A 366 -33.15 50.03 -12.35
CA PHE A 366 -33.94 48.80 -12.43
C PHE A 366 -35.45 49.05 -12.25
N PHE A 367 -35.83 50.00 -11.40
CA PHE A 367 -37.24 50.32 -11.09
C PHE A 367 -37.90 51.26 -12.11
N LYS A 368 -37.21 51.58 -13.21
CA LYS A 368 -37.76 52.44 -14.26
C LYS A 368 -38.92 51.72 -14.95
N SER A 369 -40.07 52.37 -15.01
CA SER A 369 -41.27 51.88 -15.70
C SER A 369 -41.90 53.00 -16.53
N ASP A 370 -42.83 52.64 -17.42
CA ASP A 370 -43.55 53.62 -18.25
C ASP A 370 -44.24 54.71 -17.41
N VAL A 371 -44.68 54.35 -16.20
CA VAL A 371 -45.35 55.25 -15.25
C VAL A 371 -44.33 56.00 -14.37
N GLN A 372 -43.25 55.34 -13.92
CA GLN A 372 -42.24 55.91 -13.04
C GLN A 372 -40.88 56.01 -13.78
N GLN A 373 -40.67 57.15 -14.45
CA GLN A 373 -39.46 57.40 -15.26
C GLN A 373 -38.23 57.86 -14.45
N SER A 374 -38.44 58.32 -13.21
CA SER A 374 -37.37 58.81 -12.32
C SER A 374 -37.51 58.24 -10.90
N PRO A 375 -37.42 56.91 -10.75
CA PRO A 375 -37.49 56.25 -9.46
C PRO A 375 -36.40 56.78 -8.52
N ARG A 376 -36.82 57.10 -7.28
CA ARG A 376 -35.94 57.47 -6.15
C ARG A 376 -35.90 56.34 -5.11
N ILE A 377 -35.98 55.12 -5.59
CA ILE A 377 -35.96 53.90 -4.79
C ILE A 377 -34.78 53.06 -5.26
N SER A 378 -34.11 52.41 -4.32
CA SER A 378 -33.16 51.34 -4.57
C SER A 378 -33.38 50.25 -3.52
N GLU A 379 -32.90 49.05 -3.83
CA GLU A 379 -32.87 47.95 -2.89
C GLU A 379 -31.55 47.91 -2.14
N TYR A 380 -31.63 47.64 -0.84
CA TYR A 380 -30.46 47.27 -0.05
C TYR A 380 -29.99 45.88 -0.46
N GLY A 381 -28.69 45.65 -0.35
CA GLY A 381 -28.12 44.31 -0.52
C GLY A 381 -28.69 43.35 0.51
N ALA A 382 -28.97 42.12 0.09
CA ALA A 382 -29.45 41.10 1.02
C ALA A 382 -28.33 40.74 2.02
N ILE A 383 -28.74 40.40 3.23
CA ILE A 383 -27.82 39.96 4.28
C ILE A 383 -27.38 38.52 3.96
N GLY A 384 -26.09 38.23 4.10
CA GLY A 384 -25.56 36.88 3.94
C GLY A 384 -26.06 35.92 5.04
N GLU A 385 -26.04 34.62 4.77
CA GLU A 385 -26.42 33.62 5.77
C GLU A 385 -25.43 33.61 6.95
N ASP A 386 -25.94 33.46 8.17
CA ASP A 386 -25.15 33.33 9.39
C ASP A 386 -25.52 32.02 10.09
N LEU A 387 -24.66 31.02 9.94
CA LEU A 387 -24.91 29.65 10.38
C LEU A 387 -23.77 29.15 11.27
N GLN A 388 -24.09 28.21 12.16
CA GLN A 388 -23.12 27.57 13.04
C GLN A 388 -23.08 26.07 12.78
N TYR A 389 -21.88 25.55 12.67
CA TYR A 389 -21.63 24.14 12.43
C TYR A 389 -20.65 23.57 13.43
N VAL A 390 -20.77 22.27 13.65
CA VAL A 390 -19.73 21.45 14.26
C VAL A 390 -19.12 20.62 13.14
N LEU A 391 -17.87 20.91 12.82
CA LEU A 391 -17.06 20.10 11.92
C LEU A 391 -16.46 18.97 12.76
N GLU A 392 -16.77 17.74 12.38
CA GLU A 392 -16.20 16.53 12.95
C GLU A 392 -15.42 15.86 11.82
N ILE A 393 -14.09 15.77 11.93
CA ILE A 393 -13.40 14.84 11.03
C ILE A 393 -13.83 13.45 11.48
N SER A 394 -14.39 12.67 10.57
CA SER A 394 -14.49 11.23 10.69
C SER A 394 -13.10 10.59 10.61
N SER A 395 -12.07 11.20 11.21
CA SER A 395 -10.71 10.68 11.22
C SER A 395 -10.68 9.50 12.17
N MET A 396 -10.99 8.37 11.56
CA MET A 396 -10.92 7.02 12.06
C MET A 396 -9.52 6.74 12.60
N ALA A 397 -9.44 6.04 13.73
CA ALA A 397 -8.31 5.16 13.88
C ALA A 397 -8.44 4.08 12.82
N HIS A 398 -7.48 3.97 11.92
CA HIS A 398 -7.49 2.91 10.90
C HIS A 398 -7.55 1.52 11.55
N VAL A 399 -6.94 1.37 12.73
CA VAL A 399 -6.91 0.13 13.49
C VAL A 399 -7.42 0.35 14.92
N GLY A 400 -8.42 -0.44 15.33
CA GLY A 400 -8.92 -0.49 16.70
C GLY A 400 -8.39 -1.71 17.46
N LEU A 401 -7.77 -1.50 18.63
CA LEU A 401 -7.32 -2.59 19.50
C LEU A 401 -8.48 -3.09 20.36
N ILE A 402 -8.88 -4.34 20.19
CA ILE A 402 -9.96 -4.98 20.96
C ILE A 402 -9.41 -6.11 21.82
N GLY A 403 -9.90 -6.23 23.05
CA GLY A 403 -9.58 -7.36 23.91
C GLY A 403 -10.07 -7.13 25.32
N PHE A 404 -9.94 -8.14 26.19
CA PHE A 404 -10.27 -8.02 27.60
C PHE A 404 -9.40 -6.98 28.34
N PRO A 405 -9.84 -6.47 29.49
CA PRO A 405 -8.97 -5.73 30.41
C PRO A 405 -7.67 -6.51 30.68
N ASN A 406 -6.55 -5.80 30.88
CA ASN A 406 -5.24 -6.37 31.24
C ASN A 406 -4.59 -7.35 30.23
N VAL A 407 -5.16 -7.53 29.04
CA VAL A 407 -4.56 -8.30 27.94
C VAL A 407 -3.29 -7.63 27.37
N GLY A 408 -3.06 -6.34 27.69
CA GLY A 408 -1.89 -5.58 27.27
C GLY A 408 -2.10 -4.62 26.10
N LYS A 409 -3.35 -4.18 25.82
CA LYS A 409 -3.66 -3.21 24.74
C LYS A 409 -2.86 -1.91 24.84
N SER A 410 -2.93 -1.20 25.96
CA SER A 410 -2.19 0.05 26.13
C SER A 410 -0.67 -0.15 26.13
N THR A 411 -0.19 -1.32 26.57
CA THR A 411 1.23 -1.70 26.49
C THR A 411 1.66 -1.88 25.04
N LEU A 412 0.85 -2.58 24.23
CA LEU A 412 1.07 -2.73 22.80
C LEU A 412 1.03 -1.38 22.09
N LEU A 413 0.04 -0.54 22.39
CA LEU A 413 -0.08 0.80 21.81
C LEU A 413 1.18 1.64 22.08
N ARG A 414 1.72 1.60 23.31
CA ARG A 414 2.98 2.29 23.65
C ARG A 414 4.21 1.66 22.99
N ALA A 415 4.19 0.36 22.73
CA ALA A 415 5.29 -0.34 22.07
C ALA A 415 5.34 -0.01 20.55
N ILE A 416 4.18 0.16 19.92
CA ILE A 416 4.06 0.52 18.49
C ILE A 416 4.17 2.03 18.28
N SER A 417 3.51 2.83 19.11
CA SER A 417 3.56 4.30 19.11
C SER A 417 4.70 4.76 19.99
N ARG A 418 5.83 5.10 19.37
CA ARG A 418 6.99 5.67 20.08
C ARG A 418 6.84 7.13 20.48
N ALA A 419 5.76 7.79 20.06
CA ALA A 419 5.28 9.02 20.68
C ALA A 419 4.44 8.67 21.92
N ARG A 420 4.43 9.53 22.95
CA ARG A 420 3.46 9.41 24.04
C ARG A 420 2.06 9.35 23.40
N PRO A 421 1.30 8.26 23.59
CA PRO A 421 -0.04 8.18 23.01
C PRO A 421 -0.83 9.41 23.42
N LYS A 422 -1.35 10.13 22.43
CA LYS A 422 -2.12 11.35 22.71
C LYS A 422 -3.50 10.91 23.17
N VAL A 423 -3.99 11.59 24.20
CA VAL A 423 -5.35 11.41 24.68
C VAL A 423 -6.27 12.14 23.72
N ALA A 424 -7.08 11.40 22.96
CA ALA A 424 -8.00 11.98 21.98
C ALA A 424 -9.36 12.23 22.64
N PRO A 425 -9.84 13.49 22.68
CA PRO A 425 -11.16 13.81 23.23
C PRO A 425 -12.23 13.56 22.15
N TYR A 426 -12.80 12.36 22.12
CA TYR A 426 -13.93 12.10 21.23
C TYR A 426 -15.24 12.54 21.90
N PRO A 427 -16.13 13.25 21.18
CA PRO A 427 -17.48 13.50 21.66
C PRO A 427 -18.16 12.15 21.91
N PHE A 428 -18.95 12.07 22.99
CA PHE A 428 -19.67 10.84 23.42
C PHE A 428 -18.81 9.74 24.09
N THR A 429 -17.53 9.98 24.37
CA THR A 429 -16.74 9.11 25.27
C THR A 429 -16.72 9.63 26.70
N THR A 430 -17.00 8.78 27.68
CA THR A 430 -16.65 9.04 29.09
C THR A 430 -15.19 8.73 29.38
N LEU A 431 -14.55 7.87 28.58
CA LEU A 431 -13.13 7.53 28.65
C LEU A 431 -12.41 7.96 27.38
N LYS A 432 -11.46 8.88 27.51
CA LYS A 432 -10.63 9.36 26.40
C LYS A 432 -9.71 8.22 25.90
N PRO A 433 -9.88 7.71 24.67
CA PRO A 433 -9.02 6.68 24.12
C PRO A 433 -7.61 7.20 23.88
N TYR A 434 -6.65 6.30 23.92
CA TYR A 434 -5.28 6.62 23.54
C TYR A 434 -5.10 6.36 22.04
N LEU A 435 -4.61 7.38 21.33
CA LEU A 435 -4.24 7.27 19.92
C LEU A 435 -2.73 7.16 19.78
N GLY A 436 -2.28 6.22 18.97
CA GLY A 436 -0.89 5.98 18.63
C GLY A 436 -0.70 6.04 17.13
N MET A 437 0.38 6.68 16.68
CA MET A 437 0.72 6.77 15.25
C MET A 437 1.87 5.83 14.92
N VAL A 438 1.69 5.02 13.88
CA VAL A 438 2.75 4.17 13.29
C VAL A 438 3.18 4.78 11.97
N LEU A 439 4.46 5.15 11.88
CA LEU A 439 5.07 5.70 10.66
C LEU A 439 5.78 4.60 9.88
N TYR A 440 5.56 4.54 8.57
CA TYR A 440 6.19 3.61 7.65
C TYR A 440 7.26 4.32 6.77
N ASP A 441 8.10 3.55 6.08
CA ASP A 441 9.25 4.06 5.31
C ASP A 441 8.88 4.70 3.97
N ASP A 442 7.64 4.53 3.54
CA ASP A 442 6.95 5.24 2.46
C ASP A 442 6.31 6.57 2.91
N HIS A 443 6.59 7.01 4.15
CA HIS A 443 6.03 8.23 4.79
C HIS A 443 4.55 8.16 5.17
N GLU A 444 3.88 7.02 4.95
CA GLU A 444 2.50 6.82 5.36
C GLU A 444 2.36 6.67 6.88
N GLN A 445 1.23 7.14 7.41
CA GLN A 445 0.95 7.16 8.84
C GLN A 445 -0.34 6.43 9.17
N VAL A 446 -0.22 5.30 9.86
CA VAL A 446 -1.38 4.52 10.32
C VAL A 446 -1.70 4.86 11.77
N ALA A 447 -2.84 5.51 11.97
CA ALA A 447 -3.45 5.73 13.28
C ALA A 447 -4.01 4.43 13.89
N VAL A 448 -3.61 4.12 15.13
CA VAL A 448 -4.05 2.98 15.93
C VAL A 448 -4.67 3.49 17.23
N ALA A 449 -5.89 3.07 17.56
CA ALA A 449 -6.56 3.45 18.79
C ALA A 449 -6.65 2.27 19.77
N ASP A 450 -6.34 2.55 21.04
CA ASP A 450 -6.66 1.65 22.15
C ASP A 450 -8.13 1.80 22.53
N LEU A 451 -8.95 0.81 22.17
CA LEU A 451 -10.33 0.76 22.60
C LEU A 451 -10.39 0.19 24.02
N PRO A 452 -11.18 0.78 24.93
CA PRO A 452 -11.35 0.25 26.28
C PRO A 452 -11.83 -1.20 26.26
N GLY A 453 -11.40 -1.96 27.27
CA GLY A 453 -11.57 -3.42 27.26
C GLY A 453 -13.04 -3.85 27.29
N LEU A 454 -13.39 -4.78 26.40
CA LEU A 454 -14.70 -5.41 26.41
C LEU A 454 -14.76 -6.43 27.55
N ILE A 455 -15.85 -6.41 28.29
CA ILE A 455 -16.22 -7.41 29.28
C ILE A 455 -17.41 -8.25 28.75
N PRO A 456 -17.68 -9.45 29.29
CA PRO A 456 -18.87 -10.21 28.90
C PRO A 456 -20.16 -9.39 29.12
N ASP A 457 -21.15 -9.52 28.23
CA ASP A 457 -22.40 -8.74 28.20
C ASP A 457 -22.23 -7.23 27.89
N SER A 458 -21.10 -6.78 27.34
CA SER A 458 -20.90 -5.37 26.94
C SER A 458 -21.95 -4.86 25.95
N HIS A 459 -22.46 -5.73 25.06
CA HIS A 459 -23.54 -5.41 24.12
C HIS A 459 -24.90 -5.12 24.82
N LYS A 460 -25.10 -5.58 26.06
CA LYS A 460 -26.34 -5.36 26.85
C LYS A 460 -26.27 -4.13 27.76
N ASN A 461 -25.32 -3.22 27.51
CA ASN A 461 -25.09 -2.03 28.35
C ASN A 461 -24.65 -2.36 29.80
N LYS A 462 -24.12 -3.56 30.08
CA LYS A 462 -23.38 -3.78 31.33
C LYS A 462 -22.02 -3.10 31.24
N GLY A 463 -21.82 -2.07 32.04
CA GLY A 463 -20.69 -1.14 31.90
C GLY A 463 -20.89 -0.15 30.74
N LEU A 464 -19.82 0.54 30.34
CA LEU A 464 -19.84 1.55 29.26
C LEU A 464 -19.84 0.93 27.83
N GLY A 465 -20.27 -0.33 27.68
CA GLY A 465 -20.02 -1.20 26.51
C GLY A 465 -20.60 -0.73 25.17
N ILE A 466 -21.85 -0.26 25.11
CA ILE A 466 -22.46 0.22 23.86
C ILE A 466 -21.79 1.49 23.36
N GLN A 467 -21.44 2.42 24.26
CA GLN A 467 -20.70 3.63 23.87
C GLN A 467 -19.33 3.26 23.31
N PHE A 468 -18.62 2.26 23.85
CA PHE A 468 -17.33 1.84 23.32
C PHE A 468 -17.40 1.12 21.98
N LEU A 469 -18.40 0.29 21.76
CA LEU A 469 -18.56 -0.44 20.51
C LEU A 469 -18.89 0.51 19.34
N LYS A 470 -19.57 1.64 19.59
CA LYS A 470 -19.68 2.74 18.62
C LYS A 470 -18.32 3.32 18.18
N HIS A 471 -17.30 3.25 19.02
CA HIS A 471 -15.94 3.68 18.65
C HIS A 471 -15.22 2.62 17.82
N ALA A 472 -15.54 1.33 18.02
CA ALA A 472 -15.07 0.26 17.15
C ALA A 472 -15.67 0.36 15.74
N GLU A 473 -16.90 0.87 15.60
CA GLU A 473 -17.51 1.17 14.28
C GLU A 473 -16.75 2.23 13.49
N ARG A 474 -15.98 3.08 14.18
CA ARG A 474 -15.12 4.07 13.56
C ARG A 474 -13.74 3.51 13.18
N CYS A 475 -13.47 2.22 13.37
CA CYS A 475 -12.18 1.59 13.04
C CYS A 475 -12.28 0.64 11.85
N LYS A 476 -11.58 0.94 10.75
CA LYS A 476 -11.62 0.13 9.50
C LYS A 476 -11.13 -1.30 9.70
N ILE A 477 -10.09 -1.48 10.51
CA ILE A 477 -9.49 -2.77 10.86
C ILE A 477 -9.64 -3.00 12.37
N LEU A 478 -10.01 -4.22 12.75
CA LEU A 478 -10.10 -4.62 14.16
C LEU A 478 -8.98 -5.60 14.51
N LEU A 479 -8.13 -5.21 15.46
CA LEU A 479 -7.04 -6.04 15.97
C LEU A 479 -7.43 -6.65 17.32
N PHE A 480 -7.72 -7.95 17.32
CA PHE A 480 -8.02 -8.71 18.53
C PHE A 480 -6.74 -9.06 19.27
N ILE A 481 -6.57 -8.52 20.46
CA ILE A 481 -5.49 -8.89 21.37
C ILE A 481 -6.03 -9.96 22.31
N ILE A 482 -5.35 -11.11 22.32
CA ILE A 482 -5.68 -12.26 23.16
C ILE A 482 -4.49 -12.57 24.07
N ASP A 483 -4.75 -12.82 25.35
CA ASP A 483 -3.71 -13.22 26.31
C ASP A 483 -3.51 -14.73 26.22
N VAL A 484 -2.34 -15.17 25.75
CA VAL A 484 -2.05 -16.60 25.60
C VAL A 484 -1.74 -17.26 26.94
N SER A 485 -1.44 -16.49 27.98
CA SER A 485 -1.23 -17.03 29.33
C SER A 485 -2.53 -17.44 30.03
N SER A 486 -3.69 -16.95 29.55
CA SER A 486 -5.00 -17.30 30.12
C SER A 486 -5.28 -18.80 29.99
N ASP A 487 -6.18 -19.33 30.81
CA ASP A 487 -6.48 -20.77 30.83
C ASP A 487 -7.05 -21.27 29.50
N LYS A 488 -7.92 -20.47 28.87
CA LYS A 488 -8.62 -20.83 27.62
C LYS A 488 -8.66 -19.66 26.63
N PRO A 489 -7.54 -19.33 25.97
CA PRO A 489 -7.45 -18.18 25.08
C PRO A 489 -8.42 -18.23 23.87
N TRP A 490 -8.83 -19.43 23.46
CA TRP A 490 -9.82 -19.61 22.39
C TRP A 490 -11.22 -19.17 22.82
N GLN A 491 -11.61 -19.38 24.08
CA GLN A 491 -12.90 -18.92 24.60
C GLN A 491 -12.93 -17.40 24.71
N ASP A 492 -11.81 -16.80 25.10
CA ASP A 492 -11.68 -15.35 25.16
C ASP A 492 -11.96 -14.71 23.78
N PHE A 493 -11.41 -15.30 22.72
CA PHE A 493 -11.67 -14.86 21.35
C PHE A 493 -13.14 -15.06 20.94
N GLU A 494 -13.73 -16.22 21.24
CA GLU A 494 -15.15 -16.51 20.92
C GLU A 494 -16.10 -15.52 21.60
N ILE A 495 -15.85 -15.18 22.86
CA ILE A 495 -16.65 -14.19 23.61
C ILE A 495 -16.51 -12.81 22.95
N LEU A 496 -15.29 -12.35 22.67
CA LEU A 496 -15.08 -11.05 22.03
C LEU A 496 -15.75 -10.96 20.66
N LYS A 497 -15.66 -12.03 19.87
CA LYS A 497 -16.33 -12.10 18.56
C LYS A 497 -17.84 -12.10 18.68
N TYR A 498 -18.39 -12.82 19.66
CA TYR A 498 -19.82 -12.82 19.96
C TYR A 498 -20.34 -11.43 20.34
N GLU A 499 -19.63 -10.73 21.24
CA GLU A 499 -20.00 -9.37 21.68
C GLU A 499 -20.05 -8.38 20.51
N ILE A 500 -19.04 -8.39 19.62
CA ILE A 500 -19.02 -7.52 18.43
C ILE A 500 -20.16 -7.87 17.47
N THR A 501 -20.37 -9.17 17.23
CA THR A 501 -21.43 -9.63 16.31
C THR A 501 -22.82 -9.25 16.81
N LYS A 502 -23.05 -9.32 18.14
CA LYS A 502 -24.32 -8.92 18.76
C LYS A 502 -24.55 -7.42 18.74
N PHE A 503 -23.50 -6.62 18.75
CA PHE A 503 -23.61 -5.17 18.69
C PHE A 503 -23.91 -4.68 17.26
N ASN A 504 -23.11 -5.09 16.27
CA ASN A 504 -23.37 -4.75 14.88
C ASN A 504 -22.84 -5.84 13.94
N VAL A 505 -23.75 -6.41 13.14
CA VAL A 505 -23.44 -7.46 12.16
C VAL A 505 -22.43 -6.98 11.11
N GLN A 506 -22.42 -5.68 10.77
CA GLN A 506 -21.49 -5.11 9.79
C GLN A 506 -20.03 -5.11 10.29
N LEU A 507 -19.79 -5.07 11.61
CA LEU A 507 -18.42 -5.13 12.15
C LEU A 507 -17.76 -6.49 11.93
N ASN A 508 -18.56 -7.54 11.75
CA ASN A 508 -18.06 -8.87 11.47
C ASN A 508 -17.56 -9.00 10.02
N LYS A 509 -17.96 -8.10 9.11
CA LYS A 509 -17.45 -8.06 7.73
C LYS A 509 -16.10 -7.36 7.60
N ARG A 510 -15.69 -6.57 8.60
CA ARG A 510 -14.41 -5.85 8.57
C ARG A 510 -13.23 -6.80 8.66
N LEU A 511 -12.07 -6.34 8.19
CA LEU A 511 -10.83 -7.10 8.27
C LEU A 511 -10.44 -7.32 9.73
N HIS A 512 -10.23 -8.59 10.11
CA HIS A 512 -9.83 -8.99 11.46
C HIS A 512 -8.39 -9.52 11.47
N LEU A 513 -7.63 -9.13 12.49
CA LEU A 513 -6.32 -9.69 12.77
C LEU A 513 -6.25 -10.11 14.24
N ILE A 514 -5.56 -11.20 14.54
CA ILE A 514 -5.39 -11.68 15.92
C ILE A 514 -3.93 -11.53 16.34
N ALA A 515 -3.71 -10.75 17.41
CA ALA A 515 -2.44 -10.62 18.11
C ALA A 515 -2.46 -11.46 19.39
N ALA A 516 -1.77 -12.59 19.38
CA ALA A 516 -1.61 -13.48 20.52
C ALA A 516 -0.47 -12.94 21.42
N ASN A 517 -0.83 -12.26 22.51
CA ASN A 517 0.09 -11.53 23.39
C ASN A 517 0.55 -12.35 24.61
N LYS A 518 1.63 -11.88 25.26
CA LYS A 518 2.27 -12.49 26.44
C LYS A 518 2.92 -13.85 26.19
N ILE A 519 3.47 -14.07 24.99
CA ILE A 519 4.22 -15.29 24.65
C ILE A 519 5.50 -15.49 25.47
N ASP A 520 5.93 -14.46 26.21
CA ASP A 520 7.06 -14.51 27.13
C ASP A 520 6.79 -15.32 28.40
N LEU A 521 5.53 -15.65 28.69
CA LEU A 521 5.16 -16.42 29.88
C LEU A 521 5.26 -17.94 29.64
N PRO A 522 5.63 -18.72 30.68
CA PRO A 522 5.76 -20.17 30.57
C PRO A 522 4.40 -20.83 30.24
N GLY A 523 4.42 -21.88 29.41
CA GLY A 523 3.21 -22.57 28.92
C GLY A 523 2.46 -21.85 27.80
N ALA A 524 2.88 -20.65 27.38
CA ALA A 524 2.21 -19.90 26.31
C ALA A 524 2.39 -20.54 24.92
N MET A 525 3.51 -21.22 24.63
CA MET A 525 3.73 -21.84 23.32
C MET A 525 2.79 -23.01 23.05
N GLU A 526 2.54 -23.87 24.03
CA GLU A 526 1.61 -25.00 23.91
C GLU A 526 0.16 -24.50 23.70
N LYS A 527 -0.25 -23.49 24.48
CA LYS A 527 -1.57 -22.86 24.33
C LYS A 527 -1.73 -22.13 23.00
N LEU A 528 -0.65 -21.55 22.46
CA LEU A 528 -0.65 -20.93 21.13
C LEU A 528 -0.92 -21.94 20.02
N GLU A 529 -0.37 -23.15 20.11
CA GLU A 529 -0.63 -24.20 19.13
C GLU A 529 -2.09 -24.64 19.16
N ILE A 530 -2.66 -24.82 20.36
CA ILE A 530 -4.10 -25.13 20.53
C ILE A 530 -4.96 -24.00 19.93
N LEU A 531 -4.59 -22.73 20.16
CA LEU A 531 -5.30 -21.58 19.60
C LEU A 531 -5.29 -21.59 18.07
N LYS A 532 -4.14 -21.89 17.45
CA LYS A 532 -3.99 -22.00 15.98
C LYS A 532 -4.78 -23.16 15.38
N GLN A 533 -4.94 -24.27 16.11
CA GLN A 533 -5.75 -25.40 15.64
C GLN A 533 -7.24 -25.09 15.69
N LYS A 534 -7.71 -24.34 16.70
CA LYS A 534 -9.13 -24.04 16.88
C LYS A 534 -9.63 -22.85 16.05
N ILE A 535 -8.77 -21.91 15.70
CA ILE A 535 -9.15 -20.67 15.01
C ILE A 535 -8.52 -20.61 13.62
N ASN A 536 -9.36 -20.56 12.59
CA ASN A 536 -8.94 -20.46 11.19
C ASN A 536 -8.71 -19.01 10.72
N LEU A 537 -8.04 -18.18 11.54
CA LEU A 537 -7.70 -16.79 11.24
C LEU A 537 -6.20 -16.57 11.41
N PRO A 538 -5.60 -15.56 10.73
CA PRO A 538 -4.18 -15.25 10.90
C PRO A 538 -3.89 -14.80 12.34
N ILE A 539 -3.09 -15.59 13.05
CA ILE A 539 -2.66 -15.33 14.43
C ILE A 539 -1.17 -14.97 14.43
N ILE A 540 -0.86 -13.80 14.97
CA ILE A 540 0.51 -13.31 15.12
C ILE A 540 0.90 -13.37 16.61
N PRO A 541 1.85 -14.25 16.99
CA PRO A 541 2.35 -14.29 18.36
C PRO A 541 3.26 -13.09 18.64
N ILE A 542 3.02 -12.36 19.72
CA ILE A 542 3.78 -11.18 20.13
C ILE A 542 4.05 -11.16 21.64
N SER A 543 5.11 -10.45 22.06
CA SER A 543 5.19 -9.92 23.42
C SER A 543 5.29 -8.41 23.36
N ALA A 544 4.21 -7.73 23.75
CA ALA A 544 4.18 -6.28 23.85
C ALA A 544 5.22 -5.74 24.85
N LYS A 545 5.52 -6.50 25.92
CA LYS A 545 6.47 -6.10 26.97
C LYS A 545 7.92 -6.24 26.51
N MET A 546 8.26 -7.37 25.89
CA MET A 546 9.63 -7.64 25.43
C MET A 546 9.94 -7.07 24.04
N GLY A 547 8.91 -6.63 23.31
CA GLY A 547 9.06 -6.12 21.94
C GLY A 547 9.26 -7.21 20.89
N THR A 548 9.05 -8.49 21.24
CA THR A 548 9.23 -9.60 20.32
C THR A 548 8.11 -9.65 19.27
N ASN A 549 8.51 -9.87 18.02
CA ASN A 549 7.65 -10.03 16.84
C ASN A 549 6.71 -8.84 16.49
N ILE A 550 6.86 -7.68 17.15
CA ILE A 550 6.05 -6.48 16.86
C ILE A 550 6.23 -5.98 15.42
N SER A 551 7.43 -6.09 14.86
CA SER A 551 7.68 -5.69 13.46
C SER A 551 6.85 -6.49 12.45
N THR A 552 6.61 -7.77 12.73
CA THR A 552 5.80 -8.64 11.87
C THR A 552 4.33 -8.25 11.99
N LEU A 553 3.87 -7.98 13.22
CA LEU A 553 2.52 -7.46 13.45
C LEU A 553 2.26 -6.16 12.68
N LEU A 554 3.20 -5.20 12.74
CA LEU A 554 3.05 -3.92 12.05
C LEU A 554 3.05 -4.04 10.52
N LYS A 555 3.77 -5.03 9.97
CA LYS A 555 3.74 -5.32 8.53
C LYS A 555 2.38 -5.89 8.13
N GLU A 556 1.85 -6.83 8.89
CA GLU A 556 0.53 -7.42 8.59
C GLU A 556 -0.60 -6.39 8.74
N ILE A 557 -0.51 -5.48 9.73
CA ILE A 557 -1.41 -4.32 9.84
C ILE A 557 -1.35 -3.46 8.57
N ARG A 558 -0.15 -3.22 8.02
CA ARG A 558 0.02 -2.42 6.80
C ARG A 558 -0.61 -3.10 5.59
N ILE A 559 -0.42 -4.41 5.44
CA ILE A 559 -1.03 -5.17 4.35
C ILE A 559 -2.56 -5.05 4.38
N LEU A 560 -3.16 -5.16 5.58
CA LEU A 560 -4.61 -5.02 5.74
C LEU A 560 -5.07 -3.59 5.45
N TYR A 561 -4.28 -2.58 5.83
CA TYR A 561 -4.56 -1.18 5.53
C TYR A 561 -4.53 -0.88 4.03
N ASP A 562 -3.51 -1.34 3.33
CA ASP A 562 -3.41 -1.15 1.88
C ASP A 562 -4.54 -1.86 1.13
N LYS A 563 -4.92 -3.06 1.58
CA LYS A 563 -6.06 -3.80 1.01
C LYS A 563 -7.38 -3.06 1.17
N GLU A 564 -7.60 -2.47 2.35
CA GLU A 564 -8.82 -1.69 2.61
C GLU A 564 -8.86 -0.40 1.77
N LYS A 565 -7.71 0.23 1.54
CA LYS A 565 -7.61 1.40 0.66
C LYS A 565 -7.97 1.06 -0.79
N GLU A 566 -7.47 -0.06 -1.31
CA GLU A 566 -7.75 -0.53 -2.67
C GLU A 566 -9.23 -0.94 -2.89
N GLU A 567 -9.88 -1.53 -1.87
CA GLU A 567 -11.30 -1.91 -1.95
C GLU A 567 -12.21 -0.67 -2.05
N ASN A 568 -11.88 0.43 -1.35
CA ASN A 568 -12.64 1.69 -1.45
C ASN A 568 -12.46 2.39 -2.80
N GLU A 569 -11.24 2.38 -3.36
CA GLU A 569 -10.95 3.01 -4.67
C GLU A 569 -11.70 2.33 -5.83
N GLN A 570 -12.07 1.05 -5.68
CA GLN A 570 -12.85 0.29 -6.68
C GLN A 570 -14.35 0.56 -6.59
N GLU A 571 -14.90 0.71 -5.37
CA GLU A 571 -16.32 1.05 -5.16
C GLU A 571 -16.69 2.47 -5.63
N ASP A 572 -15.75 3.41 -5.67
CA ASP A 572 -15.97 4.78 -6.17
C ASP A 572 -15.86 4.90 -7.72
N SER A 573 -15.44 3.83 -8.42
CA SER A 573 -15.21 3.83 -9.87
C SER A 573 -16.30 3.15 -10.71
N ASP A 574 -17.24 2.46 -10.05
CA ASP A 574 -18.47 1.88 -10.62
C ASP A 574 -19.68 2.77 -10.29
#